data_AF-A0A3D0XTN7-F1
#
_entry.id   AF-A0A3D0XTN7-F1
#
_cell.length_a   1.000
_cell.length_b   1.000
_cell.length_c   1.000
_cell.angle_alpha   90.00
_cell.angle_beta   90.00
_cell.angle_gamma   90.00
#
_symmetry.space_group_name_H-M   'P 1'
#
loop_
_entity.id
_entity.type
_entity.pdbx_description
1 polymer ?
#
loop_
_entity_poly.entity_id
_entity_poly.type
_entity_poly.pdbx_seq_one_letter_code
_entity_poly.pdbx_strand_id
1 'polypeptide(L)' 'PKDYPLLQAKNILLTPHTAFLSQESMLSRAKIEFDNVKAYLSGSPKNVCKIE' A
#
# COMPACT_ATOMS: atom_id res chain seq x y z
N PRO A 1 -2.23 -4.61 20.22
CA PRO A 1 -2.56 -4.76 21.66
C PRO A 1 -3.66 -3.76 22.05
N LYS A 2 -4.64 -4.16 22.89
CA LYS A 2 -5.76 -3.27 23.27
C LYS A 2 -5.34 -2.15 24.22
N ASP A 3 -4.25 -2.38 24.93
CA ASP A 3 -3.58 -1.53 25.92
C ASP A 3 -2.50 -0.62 25.31
N TYR A 4 -2.43 -0.52 23.99
CA TYR A 4 -1.42 0.30 23.33
C TYR A 4 -1.62 1.80 23.64
N PRO A 5 -0.59 2.53 24.14
CA PRO A 5 -0.76 3.90 24.65
C PRO A 5 -1.40 4.89 23.68
N LEU A 6 -1.09 4.77 22.38
CA LEU A 6 -1.69 5.66 21.37
C LEU A 6 -3.21 5.44 21.22
N LEU A 7 -3.73 4.24 21.50
CA LEU A 7 -5.18 4.00 21.46
C LEU A 7 -5.96 4.77 22.53
N GLN A 8 -5.27 5.27 23.57
CA GLN A 8 -5.86 6.02 24.69
C GLN A 8 -5.51 7.52 24.67
N ALA A 9 -4.75 7.99 23.68
CA ALA A 9 -4.30 9.37 23.61
C ALA A 9 -5.45 10.33 23.21
N LYS A 10 -5.64 11.40 23.98
CA LYS A 10 -6.85 12.27 23.90
C LYS A 10 -6.98 13.09 22.62
N ASN A 11 -5.87 13.41 21.95
CA ASN A 11 -5.83 14.39 20.86
C ASN A 11 -5.40 13.76 19.52
N ILE A 12 -5.69 12.47 19.32
CA ILE A 12 -5.35 11.78 18.08
C ILE A 12 -6.54 10.99 17.53
N LEU A 13 -6.59 10.88 16.21
CA LEU A 13 -7.50 10.00 15.50
C LEU A 13 -6.67 8.98 14.73
N LEU A 14 -6.82 7.71 15.07
CA LEU A 14 -6.10 6.61 14.44
C LEU A 14 -7.00 5.92 13.41
N THR A 15 -6.49 5.71 12.21
CA THR A 15 -7.13 4.90 11.18
C THR A 15 -6.35 3.58 11.02
N PRO A 16 -7.03 2.44 10.83
CA PRO A 16 -6.37 1.15 10.71
C PRO A 16 -5.82 0.94 9.29
N HIS A 17 -4.86 1.79 8.88
CA HIS A 17 -4.23 1.73 7.55
C HIS A 17 -5.22 1.79 6.38
N THR A 18 -6.28 2.60 6.50
CA THR A 18 -7.36 2.67 5.50
C THR A 18 -7.19 3.82 4.50
N ALA A 19 -6.05 4.51 4.50
CA ALA A 19 -5.79 5.67 3.64
C ALA A 19 -6.02 5.40 2.14
N PHE A 20 -5.73 4.17 1.68
CA PHE A 20 -5.89 3.76 0.28
C PHE A 20 -6.97 2.68 0.09
N LEU A 21 -7.89 2.54 1.04
CA LEU A 21 -8.96 1.52 1.00
C LEU A 21 -10.23 2.04 0.28
N SER A 22 -10.08 2.79 -0.81
CA SER A 22 -11.19 3.08 -1.73
C SER A 22 -11.21 2.07 -2.87
N GLN A 23 -12.37 1.86 -3.48
CA GLN A 23 -12.50 0.94 -4.61
C GLN A 23 -11.60 1.36 -5.78
N GLU A 24 -11.57 2.66 -6.09
CA GLU A 24 -10.76 3.24 -7.16
C GLU A 24 -9.26 3.06 -6.90
N SER A 25 -8.83 3.30 -5.66
CA SER A 25 -7.44 3.14 -5.24
C SER A 25 -6.99 1.68 -5.38
N MET A 26 -7.83 0.74 -4.92
CA MET A 26 -7.53 -0.69 -5.00
C MET A 26 -7.48 -1.19 -6.45
N LEU A 27 -8.40 -0.75 -7.32
CA LEU A 27 -8.39 -1.10 -8.74
C LEU A 27 -7.14 -0.56 -9.46
N SER A 28 -6.78 0.71 -9.21
CA SER A 28 -5.59 1.32 -9.79
C SER A 28 -4.30 0.60 -9.36
N ARG A 29 -4.18 0.30 -8.06
CA ARG A 29 -3.04 -0.43 -7.49
C ARG A 29 -2.93 -1.85 -8.04
N ALA A 30 -4.05 -2.57 -8.13
CA ALA A 30 -4.05 -3.91 -8.71
C ALA A 30 -3.55 -3.91 -10.16
N LYS A 31 -3.99 -2.95 -10.99
CA LYS A 31 -3.51 -2.81 -12.36
C LYS A 31 -1.99 -2.63 -12.41
N ILE A 32 -1.46 -1.68 -11.64
CA ILE A 32 -0.01 -1.39 -11.58
C ILE A 32 0.78 -2.64 -11.17
N GLU A 33 0.33 -3.32 -10.11
CA GLU A 33 1.03 -4.48 -9.56
C GLU A 33 1.09 -5.64 -10.55
N PHE A 34 -0.06 -6.01 -11.14
CA PHE A 34 -0.09 -7.11 -12.11
C PHE A 34 0.68 -6.77 -13.39
N ASP A 35 0.65 -5.51 -13.84
CA ASP A 35 1.42 -5.07 -14.99
C ASP A 35 2.94 -5.14 -14.72
N ASN A 36 3.39 -4.79 -13.52
CA ASN A 36 4.79 -4.92 -13.11
C ASN A 36 5.25 -6.38 -13.10
N VAL A 37 4.45 -7.29 -12.50
CA VAL A 37 4.78 -8.72 -12.45
C VAL A 37 4.88 -9.32 -13.85
N LYS A 38 3.90 -9.04 -14.72
CA LYS A 38 3.93 -9.52 -16.12
C LYS A 38 5.16 -8.98 -16.86
N ALA A 39 5.47 -7.70 -16.70
CA ALA A 39 6.60 -7.06 -17.36
C ALA A 39 7.95 -7.61 -16.88
N TYR A 40 8.05 -7.95 -15.59
CA TYR A 40 9.21 -8.64 -15.04
C TYR A 40 9.41 -10.03 -15.66
N LEU A 41 8.35 -10.84 -15.71
CA LEU A 41 8.37 -12.17 -16.31
C LEU A 41 8.69 -12.15 -17.81
N SER A 42 8.34 -11.07 -18.51
CA SER A 42 8.66 -10.88 -19.93
C SER A 42 10.03 -10.25 -20.21
N GLY A 43 10.87 -10.08 -19.19
CA GLY A 43 12.23 -9.52 -19.34
C GLY A 43 12.29 -8.01 -19.56
N SER A 44 11.19 -7.27 -19.36
CA SER A 44 11.11 -5.82 -19.50
C SER A 44 10.53 -5.18 -18.23
N PRO A 45 11.22 -5.30 -17.08
CA PRO A 45 10.67 -4.87 -15.79
C PRO A 45 10.35 -3.37 -15.77
N LYS A 46 9.25 -3.01 -15.10
CA LYS A 46 8.76 -1.64 -14.93
C LYS A 46 8.82 -1.24 -13.45
N ASN A 47 8.88 0.06 -13.16
CA ASN A 47 8.81 0.61 -11.80
C ASN A 47 9.80 -0.04 -10.81
N VAL A 48 11.02 -0.34 -11.26
CA VAL A 48 12.05 -1.02 -10.44
C VAL A 48 12.57 -0.07 -9.37
N CYS A 49 12.43 -0.48 -8.10
CA CYS A 49 13.07 0.20 -6.98
C CYS A 49 14.57 -0.12 -6.99
N LYS A 50 15.41 0.91 -7.12
CA LYS A 50 16.87 0.76 -7.01
C LYS A 50 17.23 0.65 -5.54
N ILE A 51 18.18 -0.23 -5.24
CA ILE A 51 18.85 -0.27 -3.95
C ILE A 51 20.12 0.56 -4.14
N GLU A 52 20.14 1.77 -3.60
CA GLU A 52 21.36 2.57 -3.45
C GLU A 52 22.09 2.16 -2.16
#